data_AF-A0A4U9HXP0-F1
#
_entry.id   AF-A0A4U9HXP0-F1
#
_cell.length_a   1.000
_cell.length_b   1.000
_cell.length_c   1.000
_cell.angle_alpha   90.00
_cell.angle_beta   90.00
_cell.angle_gamma   90.00
#
_symmetry.space_group_name_H-M   'P 1'
#
loop_
_entity.id
_entity.type
_entity.pdbx_description
1 polymer ?
#
loop_
_entity_poly.entity_id
_entity_poly.type
_entity_poly.pdbx_seq_one_letter_code
_entity_poly.pdbx_strand_id
1 'polypeptide(L)'
;MARKKRLVVNASHVLHRVAKKTPSVSHVLSNRPAKAPRAPREEPRHTPVSDINVLNVGQSLKVKAGNNAMDATVLEITKDGVRVQLTSGLSMIVRAEHLLF
;
A
#
# COMPACT_ATOMS: atom_id res chain seq x y z
N MET A 1 19.77 -57.61 38.06
CA MET A 1 20.28 -56.61 37.11
C MET A 1 19.10 -55.82 36.58
N ALA A 2 18.96 -54.53 36.93
CA ALA A 2 17.80 -53.72 36.55
C ALA A 2 18.21 -52.28 36.18
N ARG A 3 17.40 -51.70 35.29
CA ARG A 3 17.73 -50.66 34.32
C ARG A 3 18.02 -49.28 34.93
N LYS A 4 18.97 -48.61 34.27
CA LYS A 4 19.41 -47.22 34.45
C LYS A 4 18.48 -46.25 33.72
N LYS A 5 18.52 -44.99 34.16
CA LYS A 5 17.91 -43.74 33.62
C LYS A 5 16.60 -43.38 34.31
N ARG A 6 16.68 -42.75 35.48
CA ARG A 6 16.98 -41.32 35.78
C ARG A 6 15.76 -40.43 35.51
N LEU A 7 15.12 -40.19 36.65
CA LEU A 7 14.03 -39.32 36.99
C LEU A 7 14.22 -37.88 36.47
N VAL A 8 13.13 -37.35 35.92
CA VAL A 8 12.85 -35.93 35.65
C VAL A 8 13.00 -35.12 36.93
N VAL A 9 13.76 -34.02 36.90
CA VAL A 9 13.51 -32.83 37.73
C VAL A 9 14.18 -31.63 37.07
N ASN A 10 13.35 -30.80 36.42
CA ASN A 10 13.73 -29.48 35.93
C ASN A 10 13.73 -28.52 37.13
N ALA A 11 14.92 -28.10 37.56
CA ALA A 11 15.11 -27.17 38.66
C ALA A 11 15.09 -25.72 38.15
N SER A 12 13.89 -25.14 38.05
CA SER A 12 13.73 -23.69 37.84
C SER A 12 13.62 -22.99 39.18
N HIS A 13 14.68 -22.26 39.50
CA HIS A 13 14.87 -21.40 40.65
C HIS A 13 13.73 -20.38 40.84
N VAL A 14 13.28 -20.25 42.07
CA VAL A 14 12.67 -19.02 42.61
C VAL A 14 13.70 -18.38 43.52
N LEU A 15 14.09 -17.12 43.26
CA LEU A 15 13.99 -15.99 44.22
C LEU A 15 14.70 -14.71 43.73
N HIS A 16 13.88 -13.65 43.61
CA HIS A 16 14.10 -12.25 44.05
C HIS A 16 15.19 -11.38 43.37
N ARG A 17 14.78 -10.24 42.81
CA ARG A 17 14.84 -8.92 43.51
C ARG A 17 14.33 -7.78 42.62
N VAL A 18 13.57 -6.91 43.28
CA VAL A 18 13.15 -5.56 42.86
C VAL A 18 14.36 -4.64 42.67
N ALA A 19 14.38 -3.87 41.58
CA ALA A 19 14.87 -2.47 41.50
C ALA A 19 14.62 -1.91 40.09
N LYS A 20 13.59 -1.07 39.91
CA LYS A 20 13.72 0.39 39.78
C LYS A 20 14.65 0.86 38.65
N LYS A 21 14.00 1.28 37.55
CA LYS A 21 14.05 2.64 36.97
C LYS A 21 15.34 3.09 36.23
N THR A 22 15.08 3.57 35.01
CA THR A 22 15.87 4.45 34.11
C THR A 22 17.11 3.88 33.40
N PRO A 23 17.08 3.74 32.06
CA PRO A 23 18.29 3.78 31.24
C PRO A 23 18.63 5.24 30.91
N SER A 24 19.80 5.71 31.33
CA SER A 24 20.32 7.06 31.05
C SER A 24 21.74 6.96 30.50
N VAL A 25 21.91 7.48 29.27
CA VAL A 25 23.14 8.00 28.61
C VAL A 25 24.18 6.95 28.19
N SER A 26 24.30 6.57 26.90
CA SER A 26 24.78 7.31 25.70
C SER A 26 26.30 7.45 25.58
N HIS A 27 26.95 6.58 24.79
CA HIS A 27 27.98 7.03 23.83
C HIS A 27 28.40 5.95 22.82
N VAL A 28 27.81 5.95 21.64
CA VAL A 28 28.58 5.82 20.39
C VAL A 28 27.84 6.58 19.30
N LEU A 29 28.47 7.66 18.84
CA LEU A 29 27.98 8.47 17.74
C LEU A 29 27.88 7.62 16.47
N SER A 30 26.67 7.51 15.95
CA SER A 30 26.45 7.35 14.52
C SER A 30 25.13 8.01 14.19
N ASN A 31 25.28 9.26 13.76
CA ASN A 31 24.25 10.11 13.19
C ASN A 31 23.47 9.36 12.09
N ARG A 32 22.29 8.83 12.43
CA ARG A 32 21.27 8.51 11.42
C ARG A 32 19.90 8.84 12.01
N PRO A 33 19.18 9.83 11.47
CA PRO A 33 17.89 10.21 12.01
C PRO A 33 16.97 8.99 11.94
N ALA A 34 16.38 8.66 13.09
CA ALA A 34 15.32 7.68 13.23
C ALA A 34 14.26 7.99 12.17
N LYS A 35 14.11 7.11 11.19
CA LYS A 35 12.99 7.20 10.26
C LYS A 35 11.75 6.94 11.09
N ALA A 36 11.04 8.04 11.39
CA ALA A 36 9.66 8.04 11.80
C ALA A 36 8.88 6.99 10.99
N PRO A 37 7.87 6.33 11.60
CA PRO A 37 6.96 5.49 10.82
C PRO A 37 6.48 6.36 9.67
N ARG A 38 6.83 5.94 8.44
CA ARG A 38 6.33 6.61 7.25
C ARG A 38 4.81 6.53 7.40
N ALA A 39 4.19 7.68 7.66
CA ALA A 39 2.76 7.85 7.43
C ALA A 39 2.45 7.15 6.11
N PRO A 40 1.34 6.38 6.01
CA PRO A 40 0.93 5.80 4.74
C PRO A 40 1.05 6.90 3.71
N ARG A 41 2.03 6.76 2.81
CA ARG A 41 2.17 7.66 1.70
C ARG A 41 0.83 7.52 1.01
N GLU A 42 0.03 8.57 0.96
CA GLU A 42 -0.99 8.70 -0.06
C GLU A 42 -0.23 8.64 -1.39
N GLU A 43 0.12 7.42 -1.83
CA GLU A 43 0.19 7.18 -3.25
C GLU A 43 -1.17 7.65 -3.77
N PRO A 44 -1.22 8.52 -4.79
CA PRO A 44 -2.45 8.88 -5.44
C PRO A 44 -3.12 7.57 -5.83
N ARG A 45 -4.10 7.15 -5.03
CA ARG A 45 -4.88 5.96 -5.32
C ARG A 45 -5.68 6.37 -6.52
N HIS A 46 -5.25 5.95 -7.70
CA HIS A 46 -6.02 6.08 -8.91
C HIS A 46 -7.37 5.41 -8.64
N THR A 47 -8.39 6.23 -8.37
CA THR A 47 -9.73 5.74 -8.06
C THR A 47 -10.36 5.34 -9.38
N PRO A 48 -10.78 4.06 -9.52
CA PRO A 48 -11.54 3.65 -10.68
C PRO A 48 -12.80 4.50 -10.81
N VAL A 49 -13.12 4.90 -12.03
CA VAL A 49 -14.40 5.56 -12.31
C VAL A 49 -15.50 4.52 -12.13
N SER A 50 -16.38 4.76 -11.17
CA SER A 50 -17.48 3.83 -10.88
C SER A 50 -18.73 4.15 -11.69
N ASP A 51 -18.93 5.44 -12.02
CA ASP A 51 -20.13 5.92 -12.71
C ASP A 51 -19.74 6.77 -13.92
N ILE A 52 -20.38 6.50 -15.05
CA ILE A 52 -20.16 7.27 -16.29
C ILE A 52 -20.69 8.72 -16.17
N ASN A 53 -21.71 8.93 -15.33
CA ASN A 53 -22.35 10.24 -15.15
C ASN A 53 -21.45 11.30 -14.52
N VAL A 54 -20.35 10.91 -13.87
CA VAL A 54 -19.39 11.87 -13.29
C VAL A 54 -18.37 12.37 -14.31
N LEU A 55 -18.37 11.81 -15.52
CA LEU A 55 -17.45 12.17 -16.58
C LEU A 55 -18.01 13.33 -17.41
N ASN A 56 -17.11 14.20 -17.85
CA ASN A 56 -17.41 15.29 -18.76
C ASN A 56 -16.63 15.12 -20.06
N VAL A 57 -17.23 15.51 -21.19
CA VAL A 57 -16.52 15.59 -22.47
C VAL A 57 -15.41 16.65 -22.38
N GLY A 58 -14.24 16.33 -22.92
CA GLY A 58 -13.03 17.15 -22.81
C GLY A 58 -12.23 16.92 -21.52
N GLN A 59 -12.72 16.09 -20.60
CA GLN A 59 -12.01 15.77 -19.36
C GLN A 59 -10.77 14.92 -19.64
N SER A 60 -9.65 15.31 -19.04
CA SER A 60 -8.44 14.47 -18.98
C SER A 60 -8.55 13.43 -17.88
N LEU A 61 -8.19 12.20 -18.19
CA LEU A 61 -8.20 11.06 -17.27
C LEU A 61 -7.14 10.05 -17.70
N LYS A 62 -7.01 8.95 -16.94
CA LYS A 62 -6.14 7.83 -17.34
C LYS A 62 -6.95 6.59 -17.69
N VAL A 63 -6.49 5.86 -18.69
CA VAL A 63 -7.06 4.58 -19.13
C VAL A 63 -6.11 3.46 -18.71
N LYS A 64 -6.63 2.48 -17.99
CA LYS A 64 -5.89 1.28 -17.60
C LYS A 64 -5.83 0.29 -18.75
N ALA A 65 -4.64 0.15 -19.36
CA ALA A 65 -4.34 -0.83 -20.40
C ALA A 65 -3.33 -1.84 -19.86
N GLY A 66 -3.80 -3.05 -19.54
CA GLY A 66 -2.99 -4.07 -18.88
C GLY A 66 -2.52 -3.59 -17.49
N ASN A 67 -1.20 -3.57 -17.29
CA ASN A 67 -0.58 -3.10 -16.05
C ASN A 67 -0.22 -1.61 -16.05
N ASN A 68 -0.51 -0.89 -17.14
CA ASN A 68 -0.13 0.52 -17.29
C ASN A 68 -1.36 1.42 -17.38
N ALA A 69 -1.22 2.65 -16.91
CA ALA A 69 -2.22 3.70 -17.04
C ALA A 69 -1.72 4.73 -18.08
N MET A 70 -2.53 5.02 -19.08
CA MET A 70 -2.21 5.96 -20.16
C MET A 70 -3.13 7.18 -20.10
N ASP A 71 -2.57 8.37 -20.27
CA ASP A 71 -3.36 9.60 -20.31
C ASP A 71 -4.26 9.67 -21.55
N ALA A 72 -5.48 10.17 -21.36
CA ALA A 72 -6.50 10.26 -22.38
C ALA A 72 -7.46 11.44 -22.11
N THR A 73 -8.21 11.81 -23.14
CA THR A 73 -9.27 12.82 -23.08
C THR A 73 -10.60 12.20 -23.47
N VAL A 74 -11.66 12.47 -22.71
CA VAL A 74 -13.03 12.04 -23.03
C VAL A 74 -13.50 12.78 -24.27
N LEU A 75 -13.97 12.05 -25.29
CA LEU A 75 -14.56 12.62 -26.49
C LEU A 75 -16.08 12.52 -26.47
N GLU A 76 -16.62 11.38 -26.02
CA GLU A 76 -18.04 11.12 -26.01
C GLU A 76 -18.39 10.15 -24.88
N ILE A 77 -19.60 10.30 -24.34
CA ILE A 77 -20.15 9.45 -23.30
C ILE A 77 -21.43 8.80 -23.84
N THR A 78 -21.45 7.48 -23.92
CA THR A 78 -22.60 6.69 -24.40
C THR A 78 -23.07 5.72 -23.34
N LYS A 79 -24.18 5.03 -23.62
CA LYS A 79 -24.71 3.99 -22.73
C LYS A 79 -23.82 2.74 -22.69
N ASP A 80 -23.11 2.47 -23.78
CA ASP A 80 -22.26 1.30 -23.94
C ASP A 80 -20.86 1.51 -23.32
N GLY A 81 -20.48 2.78 -23.11
CA GLY A 81 -19.21 3.14 -22.48
C GLY A 81 -18.78 4.57 -22.80
N VAL A 82 -17.49 4.83 -22.66
CA VAL A 82 -16.90 6.15 -22.84
C VAL A 82 -15.91 6.10 -23.99
N ARG A 83 -16.10 6.95 -24.99
CA ARG A 83 -15.14 7.12 -26.08
C ARG A 83 -14.06 8.08 -25.61
N VAL A 84 -12.83 7.61 -25.57
CA VAL A 84 -11.66 8.40 -25.16
C VAL A 84 -10.64 8.44 -26.29
N GLN A 85 -9.89 9.52 -26.36
CA GLN A 85 -8.70 9.63 -27.20
C GLN A 85 -7.46 9.59 -26.31
N LEU A 86 -6.59 8.61 -26.54
CA LEU A 86 -5.28 8.55 -25.91
C LEU A 86 -4.40 9.69 -26.45
N THR A 87 -3.38 10.09 -25.69
CA THR A 87 -2.39 11.09 -26.14
C THR A 87 -1.64 10.70 -27.43
N SER A 88 -1.67 9.42 -27.82
CA SER A 88 -1.16 8.94 -29.11
C SER A 88 -2.04 9.30 -30.31
N GLY A 89 -3.23 9.88 -30.09
CA GLY A 89 -4.23 10.16 -31.13
C GLY A 89 -5.20 9.00 -31.40
N LEU A 90 -4.92 7.80 -30.87
CA LEU A 90 -5.81 6.64 -30.97
C LEU A 90 -7.08 6.86 -30.15
N SER A 91 -8.23 6.48 -30.70
CA SER A 91 -9.52 6.56 -30.03
C SER A 91 -10.11 5.18 -29.79
N MET A 92 -10.69 4.96 -28.61
CA MET A 92 -11.31 3.69 -28.24
C MET A 92 -12.49 3.90 -27.30
N ILE A 93 -13.40 2.93 -27.27
CA ILE A 93 -14.50 2.89 -26.30
C ILE A 93 -14.05 2.01 -25.14
N VAL A 94 -14.08 2.58 -23.93
CA VAL A 94 -13.70 1.92 -22.68
C VAL A 94 -14.84 2.03 -21.69
N ARG A 95 -15.00 0.99 -20.87
CA ARG A 95 -15.91 1.03 -19.73
C ARG A 95 -15.32 1.85 -18.59
N ALA A 96 -16.19 2.39 -17.74
CA ALA A 96 -15.81 3.27 -16.63
C ALA A 96 -14.79 2.62 -15.68
N GLU A 97 -14.90 1.32 -15.40
CA GLU A 97 -13.99 0.66 -14.46
C GLU A 97 -12.52 0.62 -14.92
N HIS A 98 -12.28 0.86 -16.22
CA HIS A 98 -10.94 0.97 -16.79
C HIS A 98 -10.43 2.42 -16.83
N LEU A 99 -11.27 3.38 -16.47
CA LEU A 99 -10.88 4.78 -16.35
C LEU A 99 -10.45 5.05 -14.91
N LEU A 100 -9.48 5.94 -14.78
CA LEU A 100 -8.87 6.33 -13.52
C LEU A 100 -8.82 7.85 -13.45
N PHE A 101 -9.18 8.40 -12.29
CA PHE A 101 -8.94 9.80 -11.94
C PHE A 101 -7.53 10.02 -11.39
#